data_AF-A0A2T2S442-F1
#
_entry.id   AF-A0A2T2S442-F1
#
_cell.length_a   1.000
_cell.length_b   1.000
_cell.length_c   1.000
_cell.angle_alpha   90.00
_cell.angle_beta   90.00
_cell.angle_gamma   90.00
#
_symmetry.space_group_name_H-M   'P 1'
#
loop_
_entity.id
_entity.type
_entity.pdbx_description
1 polymer ?
#
loop_
_entity_poly.entity_id
_entity_poly.type
_entity_poly.pdbx_seq_one_letter_code
_entity_poly.pdbx_strand_id
1 'polypeptide(L)'
;MKFSLTTPVSPRVIALDAPTSVQTGESATYTATVNEDEADRPLSYRWQFGDGGTDSSRTASHTYNQPGTYTVTFTATNNVGEASQSLTVEVSPPPQPAQITSINATPNPVDVGETVRFSSNVQGDSPISREWSFDDGSSATGESPTHTYDEPGEYTARLQVSNEAGEDASTVTLQVERVLPEVCTTIGELNSAYFERNSSTLTDEARSSLQENTDVLSKCPNVSVRIEAFAAPGERNPQSLSEDRAEAVADFYQDNDVPDDRIETSGEGEVEGVTSKKGSTRQYRRADSIPEEDGGM
;
A
#
# COMPACT_ATOMS: atom_id res chain seq x y z
N MET A 1 12.96 94.21 -4.25
CA MET A 1 12.79 92.74 -4.32
C MET A 1 14.08 92.09 -3.86
N LYS A 2 14.07 91.39 -2.72
CA LYS A 2 15.17 90.49 -2.35
C LYS A 2 14.86 89.14 -3.00
N PHE A 3 15.66 88.72 -3.97
CA PHE A 3 15.61 87.35 -4.45
C PHE A 3 16.27 86.48 -3.38
N SER A 4 15.47 85.64 -2.72
CA SER A 4 16.01 84.58 -1.86
C SER A 4 16.48 83.47 -2.78
N LEU A 5 17.79 83.37 -2.99
CA LEU A 5 18.39 82.23 -3.69
C LEU A 5 18.49 81.09 -2.68
N THR A 6 17.49 80.21 -2.66
CA THR A 6 17.64 78.90 -2.04
C THR A 6 18.73 78.14 -2.80
N THR A 7 19.71 77.59 -2.08
CA THR A 7 20.74 76.72 -2.66
C THR A 7 20.07 75.47 -3.24
N PRO A 8 20.32 75.13 -4.51
CA PRO A 8 19.73 73.95 -5.11
C PRO A 8 20.12 72.67 -4.37
N VAL A 9 19.15 71.78 -4.13
CA VAL A 9 19.34 70.55 -3.34
C VAL A 9 19.17 69.31 -4.22
N SER A 10 20.19 68.44 -4.25
CA SER A 10 20.14 67.15 -4.94
C SER A 10 19.33 66.10 -4.16
N PRO A 11 18.73 65.11 -4.84
CA PRO A 11 18.09 64.00 -4.16
C PRO A 11 19.10 63.19 -3.33
N ARG A 12 18.59 62.54 -2.29
CA ARG A 12 19.28 61.55 -1.47
C ARG A 12 18.33 60.39 -1.20
N VAL A 13 18.80 59.18 -1.44
CA VAL A 13 18.09 57.96 -1.02
C VAL A 13 18.34 57.77 0.47
N ILE A 14 17.27 57.80 1.26
CA ILE A 14 17.30 57.68 2.72
C ILE A 14 17.26 56.21 3.14
N ALA A 15 16.39 55.42 2.50
CA ALA A 15 16.22 54.01 2.79
C ALA A 15 15.65 53.26 1.58
N LEU A 16 15.98 51.98 1.50
CA LEU A 16 15.33 51.00 0.64
C LEU A 16 14.72 49.91 1.53
N ASP A 17 13.47 49.57 1.27
CA ASP A 17 12.75 48.47 1.90
C ASP A 17 12.42 47.44 0.82
N ALA A 18 12.95 46.23 1.00
CA ALA A 18 12.84 45.12 0.06
C ALA A 18 13.05 43.79 0.78
N PRO A 19 12.48 42.69 0.28
CA PRO A 19 12.78 41.37 0.81
C PRO A 19 14.25 41.00 0.59
N THR A 20 14.83 40.24 1.52
CA THR A 20 16.18 39.68 1.35
C THR A 20 16.17 38.41 0.51
N SER A 21 15.05 37.68 0.49
CA SER A 21 14.87 36.47 -0.30
C SER A 21 13.43 36.34 -0.81
N VAL A 22 13.24 35.83 -2.03
CA VAL A 22 11.91 35.58 -2.64
C VAL A 22 11.94 34.30 -3.48
N GLN A 23 10.78 33.72 -3.75
CA GLN A 23 10.69 32.57 -4.65
C GLN A 23 10.49 33.00 -6.11
N THR A 24 10.96 32.16 -7.04
CA THR A 24 10.72 32.36 -8.47
C THR A 24 9.22 32.40 -8.75
N GLY A 25 8.74 33.39 -9.49
CA GLY A 25 7.32 33.59 -9.79
C GLY A 25 6.53 34.32 -8.70
N GLU A 26 7.12 34.58 -7.53
CA GLU A 26 6.52 35.39 -6.47
C GLU A 26 6.64 36.89 -6.79
N SER A 27 5.58 37.66 -6.53
CA SER A 27 5.60 39.12 -6.70
C SER A 27 6.03 39.80 -5.41
N ALA A 28 7.16 40.50 -5.46
CA ALA A 28 7.74 41.23 -4.33
C ALA A 28 7.56 42.74 -4.46
N THR A 29 7.39 43.42 -3.31
CA THR A 29 7.26 44.88 -3.25
C THR A 29 8.57 45.53 -2.82
N TYR A 30 8.93 46.62 -3.50
CA TYR A 30 10.15 47.40 -3.29
C TYR A 30 9.78 48.85 -3.06
N THR A 31 10.21 49.43 -1.95
CA THR A 31 9.90 50.83 -1.60
C THR A 31 11.17 51.62 -1.31
N ALA A 32 11.24 52.84 -1.83
CA ALA A 32 12.33 53.76 -1.58
C ALA A 32 11.85 55.03 -0.85
N THR A 33 12.64 55.47 0.12
CA THR A 33 12.45 56.76 0.81
C THR A 33 13.50 57.75 0.32
N VAL A 34 13.07 58.96 -0.06
CA VAL A 34 13.92 60.05 -0.60
C VAL A 34 13.65 61.33 0.19
N ASN A 35 14.63 62.24 0.27
CA ASN A 35 14.49 63.55 0.94
C ASN A 35 13.61 64.55 0.15
N GLU A 36 12.37 64.16 -0.19
CA GLU A 36 11.49 64.93 -1.10
C GLU A 36 11.11 66.33 -0.61
N ASP A 37 11.08 66.55 0.70
CA ASP A 37 10.76 67.85 1.30
C ASP A 37 11.92 68.85 1.16
N GLU A 38 13.13 68.35 0.93
CA GLU A 38 14.36 69.15 0.80
C GLU A 38 14.83 69.27 -0.65
N ALA A 39 14.66 68.20 -1.45
CA ALA A 39 15.20 68.13 -2.80
C ALA A 39 14.41 68.98 -3.81
N ASP A 40 15.14 69.60 -4.74
CA ASP A 40 14.52 70.38 -5.82
C ASP A 40 13.72 69.50 -6.78
N ARG A 41 12.65 70.06 -7.36
CA ARG A 41 11.75 69.38 -8.29
C ARG A 41 12.00 69.79 -9.75
N PRO A 42 11.65 68.93 -10.74
CA PRO A 42 11.02 67.62 -10.60
C PRO A 42 11.99 66.51 -10.18
N LEU A 43 11.49 65.54 -9.42
CA LEU A 43 12.17 64.29 -9.10
C LEU A 43 11.73 63.20 -10.07
N SER A 44 12.68 62.41 -10.56
CA SER A 44 12.43 61.18 -11.32
C SER A 44 13.09 60.00 -10.62
N TYR A 45 12.44 58.85 -10.67
CA TYR A 45 12.89 57.63 -10.03
C TYR A 45 13.14 56.52 -11.05
N ARG A 46 14.09 55.64 -10.75
CA ARG A 46 14.32 54.44 -11.53
C ARG A 46 14.75 53.29 -10.63
N TRP A 47 13.98 52.22 -10.64
CA TRP A 47 14.38 50.90 -10.19
C TRP A 47 15.08 50.14 -11.32
N GLN A 48 16.12 49.39 -10.97
CA GLN A 48 16.75 48.38 -11.81
C GLN A 48 16.87 47.11 -10.97
N PHE A 49 16.16 46.06 -11.36
CA PHE A 49 16.03 44.85 -10.53
C PHE A 49 17.17 43.84 -10.73
N GLY A 50 18.14 44.13 -11.61
CA GLY A 50 19.29 43.27 -11.87
C GLY A 50 19.07 42.16 -12.89
N ASP A 51 17.82 41.92 -13.31
CA ASP A 51 17.40 40.94 -14.34
C ASP A 51 17.00 41.60 -15.67
N GLY A 52 17.19 42.91 -15.79
CA GLY A 52 16.72 43.73 -16.91
C GLY A 52 15.36 44.38 -16.68
N GLY A 53 14.62 44.01 -15.63
CA GLY A 53 13.41 44.69 -15.19
C GLY A 53 13.70 46.09 -14.64
N THR A 54 12.79 47.02 -14.90
CA THR A 54 12.86 48.40 -14.41
C THR A 54 11.49 48.95 -14.06
N ASP A 55 11.42 49.87 -13.11
CA ASP A 55 10.21 50.61 -12.75
C ASP A 55 10.57 52.10 -12.48
N SER A 56 9.60 53.00 -12.49
CA SER A 56 9.79 54.45 -12.26
C SER A 56 8.97 55.02 -11.10
N SER A 57 8.25 54.17 -10.38
CA SER A 57 7.50 54.50 -9.19
C SER A 57 8.38 54.45 -7.93
N ARG A 58 7.89 55.05 -6.84
CA ARG A 58 8.55 54.94 -5.52
C ARG A 58 8.35 53.58 -4.86
N THR A 59 7.21 52.96 -5.15
CA THR A 59 6.84 51.63 -4.68
C THR A 59 6.55 50.78 -5.90
N ALA A 60 7.47 49.87 -6.21
CA ALA A 60 7.40 49.01 -7.37
C ALA A 60 7.09 47.57 -6.94
N SER A 61 6.45 46.82 -7.84
CA SER A 61 6.26 45.38 -7.70
C SER A 61 7.08 44.69 -8.78
N HIS A 62 7.84 43.66 -8.42
CA HIS A 62 8.67 42.91 -9.37
C HIS A 62 8.63 41.41 -9.10
N THR A 63 8.69 40.63 -10.17
CA THR A 63 8.70 39.17 -10.14
C THR A 63 9.91 38.65 -10.91
N TYR A 64 10.73 37.84 -10.24
CA TYR A 64 11.86 37.16 -10.85
C TYR A 64 11.43 35.81 -11.41
N ASN A 65 11.85 35.50 -12.64
CA ASN A 65 11.49 34.25 -13.33
C ASN A 65 12.60 33.20 -13.33
N GLN A 66 13.77 33.53 -12.77
CA GLN A 66 14.91 32.62 -12.70
C GLN A 66 15.56 32.74 -11.30
N PRO A 67 16.04 31.63 -10.72
CA PRO A 67 16.83 31.68 -9.50
C PRO A 67 18.15 32.42 -9.71
N GLY A 68 18.60 33.14 -8.69
CA GLY A 68 19.85 33.87 -8.71
C GLY A 68 19.92 34.96 -7.65
N THR A 69 21.10 35.56 -7.51
CA THR A 69 21.29 36.75 -6.67
C THR A 69 21.22 37.99 -7.55
N TYR A 70 20.28 38.88 -7.27
CA TYR A 70 20.05 40.08 -8.05
C TYR A 70 20.38 41.34 -7.26
N THR A 71 21.16 42.23 -7.86
CA THR A 71 21.42 43.55 -7.29
C THR A 71 20.32 44.52 -7.72
N VAL A 72 19.44 44.87 -6.79
CA VAL A 72 18.39 45.86 -6.98
C VAL A 72 18.98 47.23 -6.71
N THR A 73 18.88 48.13 -7.67
CA THR A 73 19.35 49.52 -7.56
C THR A 73 18.20 50.48 -7.73
N PHE A 74 18.08 51.42 -6.81
CA PHE A 74 17.17 52.56 -6.93
C PHE A 74 17.97 53.83 -7.17
N THR A 75 17.54 54.62 -8.13
CA THR A 75 18.12 55.92 -8.49
C THR A 75 17.05 57.00 -8.38
N ALA A 76 17.37 58.09 -7.70
CA ALA A 76 16.60 59.32 -7.69
C ALA A 76 17.41 60.46 -8.35
N THR A 77 16.77 61.21 -9.25
CA THR A 77 17.42 62.25 -10.05
C THR A 77 16.57 63.53 -10.07
N ASN A 78 17.23 64.69 -10.02
CA ASN A 78 16.66 65.99 -10.38
C ASN A 78 17.64 66.80 -11.26
N ASN A 79 17.35 68.08 -11.49
CA ASN A 79 18.21 68.98 -12.27
C ASN A 79 19.53 69.37 -11.58
N VAL A 80 19.70 69.05 -10.29
CA VAL A 80 20.89 69.35 -9.49
C VAL A 80 21.85 68.15 -9.48
N GLY A 81 21.32 66.93 -9.40
CA GLY A 81 22.12 65.72 -9.40
C GLY A 81 21.33 64.42 -9.26
N GLU A 82 22.06 63.35 -8.99
CA GLU A 82 21.57 61.98 -8.88
C GLU A 82 22.12 61.31 -7.60
N ALA A 83 21.30 60.49 -6.96
CA ALA A 83 21.69 59.60 -5.88
C ALA A 83 21.15 58.19 -6.13
N SER A 84 21.95 57.18 -5.81
CA SER A 84 21.55 55.79 -5.92
C SER A 84 21.92 54.97 -4.69
N GLN A 85 21.15 53.91 -4.45
CA GLN A 85 21.42 52.90 -3.43
C GLN A 85 21.07 51.53 -3.99
N SER A 86 21.79 50.50 -3.55
CA SER A 86 21.56 49.12 -3.97
C SER A 86 21.44 48.17 -2.79
N LEU A 87 20.72 47.07 -3.01
CA LEU A 87 20.64 45.91 -2.13
C LEU A 87 20.65 44.63 -2.97
N THR A 88 20.90 43.49 -2.32
CA THR A 88 20.85 42.18 -2.97
C THR A 88 19.59 41.43 -2.55
N VAL A 89 18.92 40.81 -3.52
CA VAL A 89 17.82 39.87 -3.30
C VAL A 89 18.26 38.50 -3.77
N GLU A 90 18.10 37.49 -2.92
CA GLU A 90 18.28 36.09 -3.29
C GLU A 90 16.96 35.51 -3.81
N VAL A 91 16.96 34.99 -5.03
CA VAL A 91 15.80 34.35 -5.64
C VAL A 91 16.08 32.85 -5.70
N SER A 92 15.25 32.07 -5.02
CA SER A 92 15.32 30.61 -5.03
C SER A 92 14.18 30.00 -5.85
N PRO A 93 14.30 28.75 -6.32
CA PRO A 93 13.15 28.02 -6.82
C PRO A 93 12.12 27.78 -5.69
N PRO A 94 10.83 27.58 -6.02
CA PRO A 94 9.85 27.17 -5.01
C PRO A 94 10.24 25.80 -4.42
N PRO A 95 9.95 25.56 -3.13
CA PRO A 95 10.33 24.30 -2.49
C PRO A 95 9.54 23.13 -3.07
N GLN A 96 10.18 21.97 -3.17
CA GLN A 96 9.58 20.76 -3.73
C GLN A 96 8.83 19.98 -2.63
N PRO A 97 7.52 19.71 -2.79
CA PRO A 97 6.76 18.94 -1.81
C PRO A 97 7.26 17.51 -1.72
N ALA A 98 7.09 16.88 -0.56
CA ALA A 98 7.34 15.45 -0.40
C ALA A 98 6.39 14.65 -1.31
N GLN A 99 6.92 13.69 -2.07
CA GLN A 99 6.16 12.90 -3.02
C GLN A 99 6.63 11.45 -3.04
N ILE A 100 5.70 10.50 -2.96
CA ILE A 100 5.97 9.06 -3.05
C ILE A 100 6.02 8.66 -4.52
N THR A 101 7.13 8.08 -4.98
CA THR A 101 7.27 7.57 -6.35
C THR A 101 7.04 6.08 -6.46
N SER A 102 7.35 5.33 -5.40
CA SER A 102 6.99 3.92 -5.29
C SER A 102 6.96 3.45 -3.85
N ILE A 103 6.19 2.41 -3.61
CA ILE A 103 6.02 1.73 -2.32
C ILE A 103 5.97 0.23 -2.60
N ASN A 104 6.68 -0.56 -1.79
CA ASN A 104 6.75 -2.01 -1.95
C ASN A 104 6.75 -2.71 -0.59
N ALA A 105 6.25 -3.95 -0.58
CA ALA A 105 6.34 -4.89 0.52
C ALA A 105 6.99 -6.19 0.03
N THR A 106 7.90 -6.76 0.80
CA THR A 106 8.59 -8.01 0.41
C THR A 106 8.95 -8.84 1.65
N PRO A 107 8.68 -10.15 1.66
CA PRO A 107 7.99 -10.92 0.61
C PRO A 107 6.48 -10.60 0.52
N ASN A 108 5.87 -10.96 -0.61
CA ASN A 108 4.42 -10.85 -0.86
C ASN A 108 4.04 -11.86 -1.96
N PRO A 109 3.37 -12.98 -1.65
CA PRO A 109 2.80 -13.34 -0.34
C PRO A 109 3.87 -13.64 0.73
N VAL A 110 3.46 -13.69 1.99
CA VAL A 110 4.30 -13.96 3.18
C VAL A 110 3.55 -14.89 4.14
N ASP A 111 4.25 -15.77 4.86
CA ASP A 111 3.62 -16.61 5.88
C ASP A 111 3.33 -15.83 7.17
N VAL A 112 2.27 -16.21 7.89
CA VAL A 112 1.97 -15.71 9.24
C VAL A 112 3.21 -15.83 10.15
N GLY A 113 3.53 -14.75 10.85
CA GLY A 113 4.68 -14.67 11.76
C GLY A 113 6.02 -14.41 11.06
N GLU A 114 6.10 -14.44 9.73
CA GLU A 114 7.29 -14.01 9.01
C GLU A 114 7.38 -12.48 8.87
N THR A 115 8.60 -11.99 8.76
CA THR A 115 8.87 -10.55 8.68
C THR A 115 8.72 -10.03 7.26
N VAL A 116 7.84 -9.04 7.10
CA VAL A 116 7.70 -8.25 5.88
C VAL A 116 8.56 -7.00 5.99
N ARG A 117 9.34 -6.72 4.94
CA ARG A 117 10.07 -5.46 4.80
C ARG A 117 9.31 -4.52 3.88
N PHE A 118 9.04 -3.32 4.37
CA PHE A 118 8.47 -2.25 3.57
C PHE A 118 9.60 -1.36 3.05
N SER A 119 9.40 -0.81 1.85
CA SER A 119 10.33 0.15 1.26
C SER A 119 9.58 1.18 0.44
N SER A 120 10.15 2.37 0.34
CA SER A 120 9.57 3.47 -0.43
C SER A 120 10.66 4.29 -1.11
N ASN A 121 10.32 4.83 -2.27
CA ASN A 121 11.11 5.89 -2.91
C ASN A 121 10.33 7.19 -2.79
N VAL A 122 11.00 8.24 -2.28
CA VAL A 122 10.38 9.53 -1.97
C VAL A 122 11.26 10.64 -2.53
N GLN A 123 10.63 11.64 -3.16
CA GLN A 123 11.26 12.87 -3.65
C GLN A 123 10.75 14.07 -2.86
N GLY A 124 11.41 15.22 -3.02
CA GLY A 124 11.07 16.48 -2.34
C GLY A 124 12.24 17.05 -1.56
N ASP A 125 12.08 18.28 -1.08
CA ASP A 125 13.11 18.95 -0.28
C ASP A 125 13.16 18.37 1.14
N SER A 126 14.36 18.35 1.72
CA SER A 126 14.61 17.83 3.08
C SER A 126 14.34 18.89 4.16
N PRO A 127 13.99 18.49 5.40
CA PRO A 127 13.78 17.10 5.86
C PRO A 127 12.41 16.53 5.45
N ILE A 128 12.38 15.22 5.17
CA ILE A 128 11.14 14.48 4.86
C ILE A 128 10.80 13.53 6.02
N SER A 129 9.64 13.72 6.62
CA SER A 129 9.02 12.83 7.60
C SER A 129 8.36 11.62 6.91
N ARG A 130 8.40 10.45 7.56
CA ARG A 130 7.84 9.20 7.04
C ARG A 130 7.13 8.44 8.15
N GLU A 131 5.84 8.21 7.97
CA GLU A 131 4.98 7.50 8.93
C GLU A 131 4.24 6.37 8.21
N TRP A 132 4.33 5.17 8.77
CA TRP A 132 3.66 3.97 8.29
C TRP A 132 2.56 3.59 9.26
N SER A 133 1.38 3.28 8.73
CA SER A 133 0.28 2.67 9.47
C SER A 133 -0.13 1.37 8.82
N PHE A 134 -0.36 0.34 9.63
CA PHE A 134 -0.79 -0.98 9.20
C PHE A 134 -2.24 -1.22 9.65
N ASP A 135 -3.02 -1.96 8.86
CA ASP A 135 -4.45 -2.18 9.13
C ASP A 135 -4.73 -3.01 10.40
N ASP A 136 -3.70 -3.58 11.04
CA ASP A 136 -3.79 -4.23 12.35
C ASP A 136 -3.70 -3.24 13.54
N GLY A 137 -3.60 -1.94 13.24
CA GLY A 137 -3.52 -0.86 14.22
C GLY A 137 -2.11 -0.52 14.69
N SER A 138 -1.07 -1.21 14.18
CA SER A 138 0.32 -0.88 14.45
C SER A 138 0.85 0.24 13.54
N SER A 139 2.00 0.81 13.91
CA SER A 139 2.63 1.92 13.17
C SER A 139 4.16 1.86 13.24
N ALA A 140 4.82 2.41 12.23
CA ALA A 140 6.28 2.53 12.20
C ALA A 140 6.72 3.85 11.56
N THR A 141 8.02 4.18 11.70
CA THR A 141 8.60 5.37 11.08
C THR A 141 9.88 5.02 10.32
N GLY A 142 10.22 5.83 9.33
CA GLY A 142 11.47 5.70 8.57
C GLY A 142 11.29 5.14 7.16
N GLU A 143 12.41 4.96 6.48
CA GLU A 143 12.44 4.64 5.04
C GLU A 143 12.11 3.18 4.72
N SER A 144 12.47 2.26 5.62
CA SER A 144 12.26 0.83 5.40
C SER A 144 11.98 0.09 6.70
N PRO A 145 10.81 0.29 7.33
CA PRO A 145 10.42 -0.47 8.50
C PRO A 145 10.15 -1.93 8.13
N THR A 146 10.09 -2.76 9.15
CA THR A 146 9.67 -4.16 9.07
C THR A 146 8.44 -4.37 9.94
N HIS A 147 7.59 -5.33 9.58
CA HIS A 147 6.41 -5.70 10.34
C HIS A 147 6.12 -7.19 10.23
N THR A 148 5.37 -7.75 11.17
CA THR A 148 4.93 -9.16 11.21
C THR A 148 3.43 -9.20 11.48
N TYR A 149 2.71 -10.09 10.81
CA TYR A 149 1.27 -10.27 11.00
C TYR A 149 0.98 -11.61 11.68
N ASP A 150 0.07 -11.59 12.65
CA ASP A 150 -0.26 -12.76 13.49
C ASP A 150 -1.42 -13.62 12.94
N GLU A 151 -2.18 -13.08 11.98
CA GLU A 151 -3.31 -13.77 11.36
C GLU A 151 -3.19 -13.75 9.82
N PRO A 152 -3.69 -14.78 9.12
CA PRO A 152 -3.70 -14.78 7.65
C PRO A 152 -4.77 -13.83 7.12
N GLY A 153 -4.51 -13.20 5.98
CA GLY A 153 -5.44 -12.27 5.35
C GLY A 153 -4.78 -11.32 4.34
N GLU A 154 -5.61 -10.50 3.71
CA GLU A 154 -5.14 -9.37 2.91
C GLU A 154 -4.98 -8.15 3.82
N TYR A 155 -3.80 -7.53 3.81
CA TYR A 155 -3.49 -6.34 4.61
C TYR A 155 -3.08 -5.17 3.73
N THR A 156 -3.49 -3.95 4.11
CA THR A 156 -2.98 -2.71 3.50
C THR A 156 -2.03 -2.01 4.46
N ALA A 157 -0.85 -1.66 3.95
CA ALA A 157 0.07 -0.75 4.62
C ALA A 157 -0.01 0.62 3.94
N ARG A 158 -0.14 1.69 4.73
CA ARG A 158 -0.18 3.08 4.27
C ARG A 158 1.08 3.81 4.72
N LEU A 159 1.76 4.46 3.77
CA LEU A 159 2.84 5.41 4.03
C LEU A 159 2.30 6.84 3.85
N GLN A 160 2.58 7.71 4.81
CA GLN A 160 2.45 9.15 4.71
C GLN A 160 3.83 9.81 4.77
N VAL A 161 4.10 10.72 3.84
CA VAL A 161 5.33 11.52 3.79
C VAL A 161 5.00 12.99 3.83
N SER A 162 5.84 13.79 4.47
CA SER A 162 5.65 15.24 4.53
C SER A 162 6.94 16.02 4.69
N ASN A 163 6.96 17.24 4.16
CA ASN A 163 7.97 18.27 4.41
C ASN A 163 7.29 19.65 4.54
N GLU A 164 8.07 20.73 4.63
CA GLU A 164 7.52 22.09 4.78
C GLU A 164 6.68 22.55 3.57
N ALA A 165 6.88 21.93 2.40
CA ALA A 165 6.19 22.31 1.16
C ALA A 165 4.92 21.50 0.90
N GLY A 166 4.76 20.33 1.50
CA GLY A 166 3.56 19.52 1.33
C GLY A 166 3.67 18.10 1.87
N GLU A 167 2.59 17.35 1.67
CA GLU A 167 2.44 15.95 2.08
C GLU A 167 1.89 15.08 0.94
N ASP A 168 2.19 13.79 1.02
CA ASP A 168 1.68 12.77 0.10
C ASP A 168 1.44 11.45 0.87
N ALA A 169 0.55 10.61 0.36
CA ALA A 169 0.25 9.32 0.97
C ALA A 169 -0.04 8.26 -0.10
N SER A 170 0.46 7.04 0.14
CA SER A 170 0.28 5.90 -0.76
C SER A 170 0.15 4.61 0.02
N THR A 171 -0.40 3.58 -0.62
CA THR A 171 -0.69 2.28 0.00
C THR A 171 -0.08 1.14 -0.80
N VAL A 172 0.26 0.06 -0.10
CA VAL A 172 0.62 -1.23 -0.70
C VAL A 172 -0.17 -2.34 -0.02
N THR A 173 -0.72 -3.26 -0.80
CA THR A 173 -1.41 -4.45 -0.30
C THR A 173 -0.43 -5.63 -0.23
N LEU A 174 -0.63 -6.51 0.75
CA LEU A 174 0.07 -7.77 0.85
C LEU A 174 -0.86 -8.90 1.27
N GLN A 175 -0.52 -10.12 0.85
CA GLN A 175 -1.21 -11.33 1.25
C GLN A 175 -0.39 -12.06 2.31
N VAL A 176 -0.99 -12.28 3.48
CA VAL A 176 -0.44 -13.09 4.57
C VAL A 176 -1.10 -14.46 4.54
N GLU A 177 -0.30 -15.49 4.33
CA GLU A 177 -0.73 -16.87 4.16
C GLU A 177 -0.61 -17.66 5.47
N ARG A 178 -1.53 -18.60 5.64
CA ARG A 178 -1.48 -19.56 6.73
C ARG A 178 -0.27 -20.48 6.53
N VAL A 179 0.50 -20.69 7.60
CA VAL A 179 1.45 -21.81 7.65
C VAL A 179 0.67 -23.12 7.75
N LEU A 180 0.68 -23.90 6.68
CA LEU A 180 0.06 -25.23 6.65
C LEU A 180 1.00 -26.28 7.26
N PRO A 181 0.48 -27.21 8.08
CA PRO A 181 1.25 -28.37 8.54
C PRO A 181 1.81 -29.20 7.37
N GLU A 182 3.01 -29.79 7.53
CA GLU A 182 3.62 -30.68 6.52
C GLU A 182 2.72 -31.87 6.14
N VAL A 183 1.83 -32.30 7.03
CA VAL A 183 0.86 -33.36 6.70
C VAL A 183 0.00 -32.93 5.50
N CYS A 184 -0.35 -31.65 5.36
CA CYS A 184 -1.23 -31.16 4.30
C CYS A 184 -0.66 -31.25 2.89
N THR A 185 0.65 -31.52 2.74
CA THR A 185 1.33 -31.73 1.45
C THR A 185 1.74 -33.18 1.22
N THR A 186 1.44 -34.08 2.16
CA THR A 186 1.88 -35.48 2.14
C THR A 186 0.76 -36.49 2.37
N ILE A 187 -0.50 -36.07 2.47
CA ILE A 187 -1.63 -37.00 2.60
C ILE A 187 -1.77 -37.79 1.29
N GLY A 188 -1.30 -39.03 1.30
CA GLY A 188 -1.46 -39.96 0.19
C GLY A 188 -2.80 -40.71 0.23
N GLU A 189 -3.30 -41.02 1.43
CA GLU A 189 -4.54 -41.79 1.63
C GLU A 189 -5.20 -41.37 2.95
N LEU A 190 -6.54 -41.32 2.96
CA LEU A 190 -7.35 -41.21 4.17
C LEU A 190 -7.98 -42.57 4.49
N ASN A 191 -8.46 -42.76 5.72
CA ASN A 191 -9.04 -44.03 6.14
C ASN A 191 -10.34 -44.33 5.36
N SER A 192 -10.52 -45.58 4.92
CA SER A 192 -11.80 -46.05 4.37
C SER A 192 -12.83 -46.33 5.46
N ALA A 193 -14.11 -46.05 5.18
CA ALA A 193 -15.24 -46.50 5.98
C ALA A 193 -15.74 -47.87 5.52
N TYR A 194 -15.99 -48.80 6.44
CA TYR A 194 -16.53 -50.14 6.11
C TYR A 194 -17.96 -50.32 6.61
N PHE A 195 -18.77 -51.04 5.83
CA PHE A 195 -20.21 -51.18 6.06
C PHE A 195 -20.65 -52.62 6.31
N GLU A 196 -21.74 -52.75 7.06
CA GLU A 196 -22.45 -54.02 7.16
C GLU A 196 -23.16 -54.41 5.86
N ARG A 197 -23.48 -55.70 5.74
CA ARG A 197 -24.03 -56.27 4.51
C ARG A 197 -25.40 -55.64 4.20
N ASN A 198 -25.58 -55.15 2.97
CA ASN A 198 -26.77 -54.44 2.48
C ASN A 198 -27.13 -53.19 3.30
N SER A 199 -26.14 -52.58 3.95
CA SER A 199 -26.28 -51.39 4.78
C SER A 199 -25.44 -50.23 4.23
N SER A 200 -25.97 -49.02 4.32
CA SER A 200 -25.26 -47.73 4.21
C SER A 200 -25.11 -47.02 5.56
N THR A 201 -25.62 -47.60 6.64
CA THR A 201 -25.44 -47.04 7.99
C THR A 201 -24.00 -47.26 8.45
N LEU A 202 -23.33 -46.17 8.83
CA LEU A 202 -21.99 -46.22 9.43
C LEU A 202 -21.99 -47.02 10.73
N THR A 203 -21.02 -47.93 10.87
CA THR A 203 -20.73 -48.61 12.13
C THR A 203 -19.90 -47.71 13.05
N ASP A 204 -19.75 -48.09 14.32
CA ASP A 204 -18.92 -47.33 15.26
C ASP A 204 -17.45 -47.33 14.82
N GLU A 205 -16.95 -48.43 14.25
CA GLU A 205 -15.60 -48.50 13.70
C GLU A 205 -15.43 -47.56 12.51
N ALA A 206 -16.40 -47.50 11.61
CA ALA A 206 -16.37 -46.59 10.47
C ALA A 206 -16.35 -45.13 10.93
N ARG A 207 -17.18 -44.77 11.93
CA ARG A 207 -17.16 -43.42 12.53
C ARG A 207 -15.80 -43.08 13.14
N SER A 208 -15.15 -44.01 13.86
CA SER A 208 -13.81 -43.78 14.41
C SER A 208 -12.76 -43.53 13.31
N SER A 209 -12.79 -44.32 12.23
CA SER A 209 -11.90 -44.12 11.09
C SER A 209 -12.12 -42.78 10.38
N LEU A 210 -13.38 -42.38 10.19
CA LEU A 210 -13.72 -41.10 9.58
C LEU A 210 -13.41 -39.91 10.50
N GLN A 211 -13.49 -40.08 11.82
CA GLN A 211 -13.07 -39.04 12.77
C GLN A 211 -11.59 -38.70 12.62
N GLU A 212 -10.72 -39.70 12.44
CA GLU A 212 -9.30 -39.47 12.17
C GLU A 212 -9.10 -38.69 10.85
N ASN A 213 -9.93 -38.93 9.84
CA ASN A 213 -9.89 -38.16 8.60
C ASN A 213 -10.30 -36.70 8.83
N THR A 214 -11.36 -36.44 9.60
CA THR A 214 -11.80 -35.08 9.93
C THR A 214 -10.74 -34.31 10.74
N ASP A 215 -9.98 -35.00 11.59
CA ASP A 215 -8.85 -34.41 12.34
C ASP A 215 -7.69 -33.97 11.43
N VAL A 216 -7.57 -34.59 10.25
CA VAL A 216 -6.61 -34.20 9.20
C VAL A 216 -7.19 -33.08 8.35
N LEU A 217 -8.41 -33.26 7.83
CA LEU A 217 -9.09 -32.31 6.95
C LEU A 217 -9.35 -30.95 7.60
N SER A 218 -9.52 -30.91 8.93
CA SER A 218 -9.65 -29.65 9.70
C SER A 218 -8.33 -28.86 9.77
N LYS A 219 -7.18 -29.54 9.72
CA LYS A 219 -5.85 -28.91 9.70
C LYS A 219 -5.42 -28.49 8.30
N CYS A 220 -5.99 -29.13 7.28
CA CYS A 220 -5.63 -28.98 5.88
C CYS A 220 -6.81 -28.43 5.08
N PRO A 221 -7.13 -27.12 5.23
CA PRO A 221 -8.26 -26.50 4.53
C PRO A 221 -8.10 -26.49 3.00
N ASN A 222 -6.88 -26.68 2.49
CA ASN A 222 -6.53 -26.74 1.07
C ASN A 222 -6.68 -28.13 0.45
N VAL A 223 -7.13 -29.13 1.23
CA VAL A 223 -7.31 -30.50 0.77
C VAL A 223 -8.81 -30.76 0.64
N SER A 224 -9.25 -31.05 -0.58
CA SER A 224 -10.58 -31.56 -0.87
C SER A 224 -10.58 -33.08 -0.77
N VAL A 225 -11.75 -33.71 -0.68
CA VAL A 225 -11.89 -35.16 -0.56
C VAL A 225 -12.92 -35.70 -1.55
N ARG A 226 -12.47 -36.61 -2.41
CA ARG A 226 -13.36 -37.43 -3.23
C ARG A 226 -13.68 -38.74 -2.50
N ILE A 227 -14.95 -39.06 -2.38
CA ILE A 227 -15.47 -40.26 -1.74
C ILE A 227 -15.91 -41.24 -2.82
N GLU A 228 -15.22 -42.36 -2.94
CA GLU A 228 -15.59 -43.44 -3.85
C GLU A 228 -16.12 -44.63 -3.05
N ALA A 229 -17.42 -44.93 -3.19
CA ALA A 229 -18.06 -45.99 -2.46
C ALA A 229 -18.40 -47.21 -3.32
N PHE A 230 -18.36 -48.39 -2.71
CA PHE A 230 -18.48 -49.67 -3.38
C PHE A 230 -19.47 -50.62 -2.68
N ALA A 231 -20.09 -51.47 -3.48
CA ALA A 231 -20.87 -52.62 -3.06
C ALA A 231 -20.09 -53.93 -3.27
N ALA A 232 -20.25 -54.86 -2.32
CA ALA A 232 -19.69 -56.19 -2.44
C ALA A 232 -20.52 -57.08 -3.37
N PRO A 233 -19.91 -58.09 -4.02
CA PRO A 233 -20.63 -59.04 -4.85
C PRO A 233 -21.82 -59.71 -4.15
N GLY A 234 -23.01 -59.60 -4.76
CA GLY A 234 -24.25 -60.19 -4.23
C GLY A 234 -24.95 -59.36 -3.14
N GLU A 235 -24.62 -58.08 -3.03
CA GLU A 235 -25.46 -57.09 -2.37
C GLU A 235 -26.59 -56.61 -3.29
N ARG A 236 -27.70 -56.17 -2.70
CA ARG A 236 -28.87 -55.70 -3.45
C ARG A 236 -28.58 -54.33 -4.05
N ASN A 237 -29.07 -54.10 -5.28
CA ASN A 237 -29.03 -52.79 -5.96
C ASN A 237 -27.67 -52.10 -5.80
N PRO A 238 -26.56 -52.71 -6.24
CA PRO A 238 -25.22 -52.30 -5.87
C PRO A 238 -24.91 -50.83 -6.18
N GLN A 239 -25.44 -50.30 -7.28
CA GLN A 239 -25.31 -48.88 -7.63
C GLN A 239 -25.90 -47.96 -6.55
N SER A 240 -27.21 -48.05 -6.30
CA SER A 240 -27.88 -47.24 -5.28
C SER A 240 -27.30 -47.48 -3.88
N LEU A 241 -26.89 -48.71 -3.55
CA LEU A 241 -26.28 -48.99 -2.26
C LEU A 241 -24.90 -48.33 -2.11
N SER A 242 -24.11 -48.26 -3.19
CA SER A 242 -22.83 -47.56 -3.19
C SER A 242 -23.02 -46.04 -3.09
N GLU A 243 -24.00 -45.47 -3.81
CA GLU A 243 -24.35 -44.05 -3.70
C GLU A 243 -24.77 -43.69 -2.26
N ASP A 244 -25.67 -44.49 -1.66
CA ASP A 244 -26.09 -44.30 -0.26
C ASP A 244 -24.91 -44.37 0.73
N ARG A 245 -23.86 -45.14 0.42
CA ARG A 245 -22.65 -45.24 1.25
C ARG A 245 -21.72 -44.05 1.08
N ALA A 246 -21.55 -43.53 -0.14
CA ALA A 246 -20.80 -42.32 -0.37
C ALA A 246 -21.45 -41.14 0.35
N GLU A 247 -22.78 -41.02 0.22
CA GLU A 247 -23.55 -39.99 0.90
C GLU A 247 -23.43 -40.09 2.42
N ALA A 248 -23.52 -41.30 3.00
CA ALA A 248 -23.36 -41.47 4.44
C ALA A 248 -21.98 -41.03 4.97
N VAL A 249 -20.92 -41.11 4.16
CA VAL A 249 -19.60 -40.57 4.51
C VAL A 249 -19.55 -39.06 4.35
N ALA A 250 -20.14 -38.52 3.28
CA ALA A 250 -20.23 -37.08 3.06
C ALA A 250 -21.02 -36.39 4.17
N ASP A 251 -22.19 -36.92 4.54
CA ASP A 251 -23.00 -36.47 5.69
C ASP A 251 -22.14 -36.45 6.97
N PHE A 252 -21.37 -37.51 7.22
CA PHE A 252 -20.49 -37.56 8.39
C PHE A 252 -19.43 -36.46 8.36
N TYR A 253 -18.83 -36.18 7.21
CA TYR A 253 -17.85 -35.09 7.08
C TYR A 253 -18.49 -33.71 7.27
N GLN A 254 -19.66 -33.46 6.69
CA GLN A 254 -20.41 -32.21 6.87
C GLN A 254 -20.84 -32.02 8.33
N ASP A 255 -21.32 -33.08 8.98
CA ASP A 255 -21.66 -33.09 10.42
C ASP A 255 -20.44 -32.83 11.32
N ASN A 256 -19.22 -32.97 10.79
CA ASN A 256 -17.94 -32.73 11.48
C ASN A 256 -17.14 -31.58 10.85
N ASP A 257 -17.84 -30.55 10.39
CA ASP A 257 -17.29 -29.26 9.95
C ASP A 257 -16.34 -29.30 8.73
N VAL A 258 -16.44 -30.34 7.90
CA VAL A 258 -15.82 -30.32 6.56
C VAL A 258 -16.80 -29.63 5.59
N PRO A 259 -16.40 -28.51 4.95
CA PRO A 259 -17.26 -27.79 4.01
C PRO A 259 -17.74 -28.66 2.83
N ASP A 260 -18.99 -28.50 2.43
CA ASP A 260 -19.62 -29.24 1.31
C ASP A 260 -18.89 -29.01 -0.02
N ASP A 261 -18.35 -27.81 -0.25
CA ASP A 261 -17.57 -27.48 -1.44
C ASP A 261 -16.22 -28.21 -1.53
N ARG A 262 -15.78 -28.86 -0.45
CA ARG A 262 -14.57 -29.70 -0.40
C ARG A 262 -14.87 -31.20 -0.55
N ILE A 263 -16.13 -31.59 -0.75
CA ILE A 263 -16.54 -32.99 -0.76
C ILE A 263 -17.14 -33.33 -2.12
N GLU A 264 -16.56 -34.31 -2.80
CA GLU A 264 -17.14 -34.92 -3.99
C GLU A 264 -17.52 -36.37 -3.69
N THR A 265 -18.70 -36.82 -4.12
CA THR A 265 -19.16 -38.20 -3.90
C THR A 265 -19.36 -38.95 -5.21
N SER A 266 -19.00 -40.23 -5.23
CA SER A 266 -19.28 -41.16 -6.32
C SER A 266 -19.62 -42.55 -5.80
N GLY A 267 -20.71 -43.12 -6.32
CA GLY A 267 -21.08 -44.51 -6.12
C GLY A 267 -20.59 -45.37 -7.28
N GLU A 268 -19.63 -46.26 -7.03
CA GLU A 268 -18.96 -47.07 -8.04
C GLU A 268 -19.65 -48.42 -8.31
N GLY A 269 -20.77 -48.70 -7.64
CA GLY A 269 -21.52 -49.92 -7.80
C GLY A 269 -20.80 -51.16 -7.26
N GLU A 270 -20.99 -52.31 -7.91
CA GLU A 270 -20.40 -53.57 -7.46
C GLU A 270 -18.92 -53.64 -7.87
N VAL A 271 -18.04 -54.02 -6.95
CA VAL A 271 -16.61 -54.21 -7.28
C VAL A 271 -16.45 -55.31 -8.34
N GLU A 272 -15.89 -54.96 -9.49
CA GLU A 272 -15.66 -55.88 -10.60
C GLU A 272 -14.55 -56.92 -10.31
N GLY A 273 -14.61 -58.07 -10.99
CA GLY A 273 -13.55 -59.08 -10.97
C GLY A 273 -13.47 -59.94 -9.70
N VAL A 274 -14.35 -59.74 -8.72
CA VAL A 274 -14.41 -60.48 -7.47
C VAL A 274 -15.61 -61.43 -7.47
N THR A 275 -15.40 -62.71 -7.10
CA THR A 275 -16.52 -63.67 -6.93
C THR A 275 -16.79 -63.93 -5.45
N SER A 276 -18.05 -64.08 -5.07
CA SER A 276 -18.49 -64.39 -3.71
C SER A 276 -17.97 -65.73 -3.14
N LYS A 277 -17.27 -66.53 -3.96
CA LYS A 277 -16.80 -67.88 -3.62
C LYS A 277 -15.41 -67.91 -2.94
N LYS A 278 -14.66 -66.80 -2.92
CA LYS A 278 -13.32 -66.72 -2.31
C LYS A 278 -13.27 -65.66 -1.20
N GLY A 279 -13.50 -66.06 0.05
CA GLY A 279 -13.21 -65.24 1.24
C GLY A 279 -14.30 -64.24 1.65
N SER A 280 -14.04 -63.53 2.76
CA SER A 280 -14.93 -62.51 3.31
C SER A 280 -15.00 -61.31 2.38
N THR A 281 -16.18 -61.00 1.83
CA THR A 281 -16.39 -59.82 0.97
C THR A 281 -16.48 -58.51 1.76
N ARG A 282 -16.16 -58.52 3.06
CA ARG A 282 -16.20 -57.35 3.95
C ARG A 282 -15.38 -56.18 3.44
N GLN A 283 -14.19 -56.46 2.87
CA GLN A 283 -13.30 -55.43 2.34
C GLN A 283 -13.85 -54.67 1.11
N TYR A 284 -14.93 -55.14 0.50
CA TYR A 284 -15.56 -54.50 -0.65
C TYR A 284 -16.82 -53.70 -0.28
N ARG A 285 -17.27 -53.80 0.98
CA ARG A 285 -18.36 -53.00 1.53
C ARG A 285 -17.75 -51.75 2.13
N ARG A 286 -17.28 -50.83 1.29
CA ARG A 286 -16.48 -49.70 1.76
C ARG A 286 -16.73 -48.41 0.99
N ALA A 287 -16.31 -47.31 1.58
CA ALA A 287 -16.15 -46.02 0.94
C ALA A 287 -14.73 -45.52 1.22
N ASP A 288 -13.99 -45.23 0.15
CA ASP A 288 -12.62 -44.76 0.18
C ASP A 288 -12.62 -43.24 0.12
N SER A 289 -11.90 -42.58 1.04
CA SER A 289 -11.70 -41.13 1.02
C SER A 289 -10.37 -40.82 0.37
N ILE A 290 -10.42 -40.14 -0.77
CA ILE A 290 -9.26 -39.84 -1.60
C ILE A 290 -8.98 -38.34 -1.48
N PRO A 291 -7.86 -37.93 -0.86
CA PRO A 291 -7.49 -36.52 -0.78
C PRO A 291 -7.14 -35.98 -2.17
N GLU A 292 -7.59 -34.77 -2.47
CA GLU A 292 -7.24 -34.03 -3.67
C GLU A 292 -6.65 -32.68 -3.24
N GLU A 293 -5.45 -32.36 -3.73
CA GLU A 293 -4.94 -31.01 -3.60
C GLU A 293 -5.79 -30.12 -4.51
N ASP A 294 -6.42 -29.09 -3.95
CA ASP A 294 -7.04 -28.06 -4.77
C ASP A 294 -5.93 -27.50 -5.68
N GLY A 295 -6.09 -27.72 -6.99
CA GLY A 295 -5.17 -27.26 -8.01
C GLY A 295 -5.20 -25.73 -8.12
N GLY A 296 -4.64 -25.04 -7.14
CA GLY A 296 -4.39 -23.61 -7.18
C GLY A 296 -3.20 -23.32 -8.09
N MET A 297 -3.49 -22.79 -9.28
CA MET A 297 -2.53 -21.96 -10.04
C MET A 297 -2.25 -20.66 -9.30
#